data_AF-A0A7C1ZL53-F1
#
_entry.id   AF-A0A7C1ZL53-F1
#
_cell.length_a   1.000
_cell.length_b   1.000
_cell.length_c   1.000
_cell.angle_alpha   90.00
_cell.angle_beta   90.00
_cell.angle_gamma   90.00
#
_symmetry.space_group_name_H-M   'P 1'
#
loop_
_entity.id
_entity.type
_entity.pdbx_description
1 polymer ?
#
loop_
_entity_poly.entity_id
_entity_poly.type
_entity_poly.pdbx_seq_one_letter_code
_entity_poly.pdbx_strand_id
1 'polypeptide(L)'
;MRGIRLCLIFVLFFMIMGVLSAQATVLIPKDFRDLTKEADLVFIGIVTDITCEWSDASQRDIYTYVTFSNLEIVAGEHNEDQIVVRLSGGEIDNIKVEYAGVPEFEIGERDLIFLKGNFTELCPIVGWIQGRFHVEFDQSARTEVILTNDFKPVGEISDNRIVTTRDPAQRVMGTPGTPDTAAAHVMAVQGPETKMTLNSFVGAVKSLRNHLKSKGEILGYSPTVNPRATTIPEDTLNPSSKPGEQKEEVTGYSEVPQPVKVLSIEKNED
;
A
#
# COMPACT_ATOMS: atom_id res chain seq x y z
N MET A 1 -33.74 -8.75 44.38
CA MET A 1 -32.27 -8.69 44.13
C MET A 1 -31.74 -9.75 43.15
N ARG A 2 -32.43 -10.88 42.89
CA ARG A 2 -31.97 -11.91 41.94
C ARG A 2 -32.05 -11.49 40.45
N GLY A 3 -33.06 -10.71 40.06
CA GLY A 3 -33.24 -10.25 38.67
C GLY A 3 -32.21 -9.22 38.18
N ILE A 4 -31.70 -8.36 39.08
CA ILE A 4 -30.68 -7.35 38.74
C ILE A 4 -29.34 -8.00 38.42
N ARG A 5 -28.99 -9.08 39.14
CA ARG A 5 -27.77 -9.87 38.86
C ARG A 5 -27.85 -10.60 37.52
N LEU A 6 -29.04 -11.08 37.14
CA LEU A 6 -29.25 -11.74 35.84
C LEU A 6 -29.19 -10.75 34.67
N CYS A 7 -29.74 -9.54 34.85
CA CYS A 7 -29.69 -8.49 33.84
C CYS A 7 -28.26 -7.97 33.61
N LEU A 8 -27.47 -7.80 34.70
CA LEU A 8 -26.06 -7.40 34.59
C LEU A 8 -25.20 -8.46 33.88
N ILE A 9 -25.45 -9.75 34.10
CA ILE A 9 -24.74 -10.83 33.39
C ILE A 9 -25.10 -10.83 31.90
N PHE A 10 -26.37 -10.57 31.56
CA PHE A 10 -26.82 -10.53 30.16
C PHE A 10 -26.24 -9.35 29.40
N VAL A 11 -26.17 -8.16 30.02
CA VAL A 11 -25.53 -6.97 29.44
C VAL A 11 -24.02 -7.18 29.28
N LEU A 12 -23.35 -7.79 30.27
CA LEU A 12 -21.92 -8.12 30.18
C LEU A 12 -21.64 -9.15 29.08
N PHE A 13 -22.51 -10.15 28.92
CA PHE A 13 -22.40 -11.15 27.85
C PHE A 13 -22.60 -10.54 26.45
N PHE A 14 -23.57 -9.63 26.29
CA PHE A 14 -23.78 -8.90 25.04
C PHE A 14 -22.62 -7.94 24.71
N MET A 15 -22.01 -7.33 25.73
CA MET A 15 -20.83 -6.47 25.57
C MET A 15 -19.56 -7.26 25.19
N ILE A 16 -19.41 -8.51 25.67
CA ILE A 16 -18.29 -9.39 25.31
C ILE A 16 -18.46 -10.01 23.91
N MET A 17 -19.70 -10.28 23.47
CA MET A 17 -20.00 -10.78 22.12
C MET A 17 -19.81 -9.72 21.02
N GLY A 18 -19.83 -8.43 21.34
CA GLY A 18 -19.61 -7.34 20.37
C GLY A 18 -18.15 -7.10 19.97
N VAL A 19 -17.19 -7.87 20.51
CA VAL A 19 -15.74 -7.68 20.28
C VAL A 19 -15.17 -8.70 19.27
N LEU A 20 -16.01 -9.54 18.65
CA LEU A 20 -15.51 -10.50 17.66
C LEU A 20 -15.13 -9.83 16.33
N SER A 21 -13.82 -9.74 16.12
CA SER A 21 -13.10 -9.63 14.85
C SER A 21 -13.35 -8.39 14.00
N ALA A 22 -12.81 -7.25 14.43
CA ALA A 22 -12.17 -6.35 13.47
C ALA A 22 -10.74 -6.87 13.24
N GLN A 23 -10.55 -7.74 12.24
CA GLN A 23 -9.22 -8.08 11.76
C GLN A 23 -8.69 -6.86 11.01
N ALA A 24 -7.91 -6.04 11.72
CA ALA A 24 -7.26 -4.88 11.11
C ALA A 24 -5.97 -5.36 10.44
N THR A 25 -5.91 -5.27 9.11
CA THR A 25 -4.65 -5.51 8.39
C THR A 25 -3.64 -4.44 8.81
N VAL A 26 -2.59 -4.85 9.52
CA VAL A 26 -1.52 -3.95 9.94
C VAL A 26 -0.52 -3.80 8.79
N LEU A 27 -0.55 -2.65 8.12
CA LEU A 27 0.46 -2.29 7.14
C LEU A 27 1.77 -1.92 7.85
N ILE A 28 2.86 -2.59 7.50
CA ILE A 28 4.19 -2.23 7.96
C ILE A 28 4.58 -0.91 7.26
N PRO A 29 4.91 0.16 8.00
CA PRO A 29 5.38 1.40 7.39
C PRO A 29 6.62 1.15 6.54
N LYS A 30 6.61 1.65 5.30
CA LYS A 30 7.73 1.60 4.37
C LYS A 30 8.30 2.99 4.21
N ASP A 31 9.61 3.08 4.36
CA ASP A 31 10.33 4.31 4.03
C ASP A 31 10.67 4.34 2.53
N PHE A 32 11.18 5.47 2.05
CA PHE A 32 11.45 5.67 0.62
C PHE A 32 12.47 4.67 0.06
N ARG A 33 13.44 4.24 0.89
CA ARG A 33 14.43 3.23 0.52
C ARG A 33 13.82 1.86 0.44
N ASP A 34 12.93 1.49 1.36
CA ASP A 34 12.26 0.20 1.30
C ASP A 34 11.36 0.12 0.06
N LEU A 35 10.58 1.18 -0.22
CA LEU A 35 9.80 1.30 -1.47
C LEU A 35 10.69 1.09 -2.70
N THR A 36 11.81 1.81 -2.75
CA THR A 36 12.73 1.77 -3.89
C THR A 36 13.51 0.47 -4.00
N LYS A 37 13.90 -0.13 -2.87
CA LYS A 37 14.75 -1.33 -2.85
C LYS A 37 13.95 -2.59 -3.19
N GLU A 38 12.76 -2.74 -2.60
CA GLU A 38 11.93 -3.94 -2.75
C GLU A 38 11.21 -4.03 -4.10
N ALA A 39 11.03 -2.91 -4.80
CA ALA A 39 10.36 -2.92 -6.09
C ALA A 39 11.19 -3.69 -7.14
N ASP A 40 10.54 -4.57 -7.89
CA ASP A 40 11.08 -5.17 -9.11
C ASP A 40 11.06 -4.15 -10.25
N LEU A 41 9.95 -3.42 -10.33
CA LEU A 41 9.67 -2.43 -11.36
C LEU A 41 9.09 -1.17 -10.71
N VAL A 42 9.56 -0.02 -11.15
CA VAL A 42 8.93 1.28 -10.85
C VAL A 42 8.57 1.90 -12.18
N PHE A 43 7.29 2.21 -12.37
CA PHE A 43 6.79 2.78 -13.62
C PHE A 43 5.75 3.86 -13.34
N ILE A 44 5.56 4.74 -14.31
CA ILE A 44 4.42 5.65 -14.40
C ILE A 44 3.54 5.17 -15.54
N GLY A 45 2.22 5.16 -15.37
CA GLY A 45 1.29 4.75 -16.42
C GLY A 45 -0.11 5.30 -16.20
N ILE A 46 -0.94 5.21 -17.23
CA ILE A 46 -2.36 5.57 -17.17
C ILE A 46 -3.19 4.30 -17.09
N VAL A 47 -4.11 4.23 -16.13
CA VAL A 47 -5.06 3.12 -16.02
C VAL A 47 -6.02 3.18 -17.21
N THR A 48 -5.98 2.19 -18.09
CA THR A 48 -6.80 2.13 -19.30
C THR A 48 -7.93 1.11 -19.23
N ASP A 49 -7.80 0.10 -18.37
CA ASP A 49 -8.80 -0.96 -18.23
C ASP A 49 -8.72 -1.57 -16.83
N ILE A 50 -9.87 -1.97 -16.30
CA ILE A 50 -9.99 -2.67 -15.01
C ILE A 50 -10.99 -3.80 -15.20
N THR A 51 -10.56 -5.04 -14.98
CA THR A 51 -11.42 -6.23 -15.05
C THR A 51 -11.35 -7.03 -13.77
N CYS A 52 -12.47 -7.65 -13.40
CA CYS A 52 -12.57 -8.51 -12.22
C CYS A 52 -12.89 -9.93 -12.66
N GLU A 53 -12.15 -10.91 -12.14
CA GLU A 53 -12.41 -12.33 -12.38
C GLU A 53 -12.38 -13.12 -11.07
N TRP A 54 -13.17 -14.18 -11.01
CA TRP A 54 -13.07 -15.14 -9.91
C TRP A 54 -11.73 -15.86 -9.96
N SER A 55 -11.06 -15.98 -8.81
CA SER A 55 -9.75 -16.64 -8.72
C SER A 55 -9.79 -18.11 -9.12
N ASP A 56 -10.93 -18.77 -8.86
CA ASP A 56 -11.17 -20.16 -9.19
C ASP A 56 -12.68 -20.45 -9.37
N ALA A 57 -12.99 -21.67 -9.80
CA ALA A 57 -14.36 -22.16 -9.96
C ALA A 57 -15.14 -22.26 -8.63
N SER A 58 -14.46 -22.19 -7.49
CA SER A 58 -15.08 -22.18 -6.17
C SER A 58 -15.49 -20.79 -5.69
N GLN A 59 -15.20 -19.75 -6.48
CA GLN A 59 -15.62 -18.35 -6.26
C GLN A 59 -15.29 -17.85 -4.86
N ARG A 60 -14.08 -18.18 -4.37
CA ARG A 60 -13.65 -17.81 -3.00
C ARG A 60 -13.01 -16.44 -2.92
N ASP A 61 -12.23 -16.09 -3.92
CA ASP A 61 -11.59 -14.78 -4.03
C ASP A 61 -11.88 -14.17 -5.41
N ILE A 62 -11.79 -12.84 -5.47
CA ILE A 62 -11.86 -12.08 -6.70
C ILE A 62 -10.46 -11.52 -6.97
N TYR A 63 -10.01 -11.57 -8.21
CA TYR A 63 -8.85 -10.83 -8.69
C TYR A 63 -9.30 -9.65 -9.54
N THR A 64 -8.76 -8.48 -9.23
CA THR A 64 -8.85 -7.29 -10.07
C THR A 64 -7.57 -7.17 -10.89
N TYR A 65 -7.71 -7.03 -12.20
CA TYR A 65 -6.62 -6.81 -13.15
C TYR A 65 -6.69 -5.36 -13.61
N VAL A 66 -5.68 -4.58 -13.24
CA VAL A 66 -5.56 -3.16 -13.61
C VAL A 66 -4.54 -3.04 -14.73
N THR A 67 -4.98 -2.62 -15.90
CA THR A 67 -4.13 -2.46 -17.08
C THR A 67 -3.66 -1.02 -17.19
N PHE A 68 -2.35 -0.84 -17.17
CA PHE A 68 -1.67 0.44 -17.40
C PHE A 68 -1.13 0.51 -18.83
N SER A 69 -1.32 1.65 -19.48
CA SER A 69 -0.73 2.00 -20.77
C SER A 69 0.04 3.33 -20.68
N ASN A 70 0.66 3.75 -21.78
CA ASN A 70 1.44 5.00 -21.87
C ASN A 70 2.55 5.05 -20.81
N LEU A 71 3.35 3.99 -20.80
CA LEU A 71 4.29 3.68 -19.72
C LEU A 71 5.57 4.51 -19.79
N GLU A 72 6.03 4.98 -18.64
CA GLU A 72 7.39 5.45 -18.41
C GLU A 72 8.08 4.57 -17.37
N ILE A 73 9.10 3.82 -17.77
CA ILE A 73 9.86 2.97 -16.85
C ILE A 73 10.89 3.82 -16.10
N VAL A 74 10.74 3.88 -14.78
CA VAL A 74 11.62 4.62 -13.86
C VAL A 74 12.78 3.75 -13.39
N ALA A 75 12.51 2.49 -13.05
CA ALA A 75 13.49 1.50 -12.63
C ALA A 75 13.01 0.08 -12.92
N GLY A 76 13.92 -0.84 -13.22
CA GLY A 76 13.59 -2.19 -13.68
C GLY A 76 13.59 -2.29 -15.20
N GLU A 77 13.18 -3.44 -15.73
CA GLU A 77 13.10 -3.70 -17.17
C GLU A 77 11.70 -4.17 -17.52
N HIS A 78 11.09 -3.53 -18.52
CA HIS A 78 9.81 -3.91 -19.11
C HIS A 78 9.78 -3.40 -20.54
N ASN A 79 9.41 -4.26 -21.50
CA ASN A 79 9.53 -3.96 -22.93
C ASN A 79 8.19 -3.86 -23.67
N GLU A 80 7.08 -4.21 -23.01
CA GLU A 80 5.75 -4.15 -23.61
C GLU A 80 5.12 -2.78 -23.37
N ASP A 81 4.19 -2.39 -24.24
CA ASP A 81 3.51 -1.08 -24.16
C ASP A 81 2.50 -0.99 -23.00
N GLN A 82 2.19 -2.13 -22.36
CA GLN A 82 1.23 -2.25 -21.28
C GLN A 82 1.76 -3.09 -20.12
N ILE A 83 1.26 -2.82 -18.92
CA ILE A 83 1.50 -3.62 -17.71
C ILE A 83 0.14 -3.93 -17.08
N VAL A 84 -0.12 -5.21 -16.83
CA VAL A 84 -1.31 -5.64 -16.07
C VAL A 84 -0.89 -5.94 -14.64
N VAL A 85 -1.49 -5.27 -13.67
CA VAL A 85 -1.27 -5.48 -12.23
C VAL A 85 -2.43 -6.27 -11.66
N ARG A 86 -2.17 -7.45 -11.06
CA ARG A 86 -3.21 -8.28 -10.43
C ARG A 86 -3.28 -8.02 -8.93
N LEU A 87 -4.44 -7.60 -8.45
CA LEU A 87 -4.73 -7.36 -7.04
C LEU A 87 -5.77 -8.38 -6.56
N SER A 88 -5.63 -8.88 -5.34
CA SER A 88 -6.72 -9.59 -4.68
C SER A 88 -7.78 -8.62 -4.19
N GLY A 89 -9.03 -9.02 -4.31
CA GLY A 89 -10.20 -8.18 -4.10
C GLY A 89 -10.76 -7.70 -5.43
N GLY A 90 -11.92 -7.06 -5.35
CA GLY A 90 -12.69 -6.60 -6.50
C GLY A 90 -14.18 -6.77 -6.28
N GLU A 91 -14.94 -6.53 -7.34
CA GLU A 91 -16.39 -6.64 -7.33
C GLU A 91 -16.89 -7.35 -8.59
N ILE A 92 -17.72 -8.38 -8.41
CA ILE A 92 -18.41 -9.10 -9.50
C ILE A 92 -19.85 -9.34 -9.06
N ASP A 93 -20.82 -8.99 -9.91
CA ASP A 93 -22.25 -9.30 -9.72
C ASP A 93 -22.76 -9.02 -8.29
N ASN A 94 -22.49 -7.80 -7.76
CA ASN A 94 -22.84 -7.33 -6.42
C ASN A 94 -22.11 -8.02 -5.25
N ILE A 95 -21.08 -8.82 -5.52
CA ILE A 95 -20.20 -9.39 -4.52
C ILE A 95 -18.89 -8.60 -4.52
N LYS A 96 -18.64 -7.85 -3.44
CA LYS A 96 -17.37 -7.14 -3.22
C LYS A 96 -16.50 -7.90 -2.24
N VAL A 97 -15.27 -8.19 -2.63
CA VAL A 97 -14.19 -8.70 -1.77
C VAL A 97 -13.17 -7.58 -1.59
N GLU A 98 -12.94 -7.15 -0.35
CA GLU A 98 -12.04 -6.03 -0.06
C GLU A 98 -11.01 -6.42 1.01
N TYR A 99 -9.75 -6.02 0.80
CA TYR A 99 -8.67 -6.16 1.77
C TYR A 99 -8.17 -4.79 2.18
N ALA A 100 -8.12 -4.52 3.49
CA ALA A 100 -7.69 -3.20 3.98
C ALA A 100 -6.26 -2.89 3.53
N GLY A 101 -6.11 -1.74 2.86
CA GLY A 101 -4.82 -1.24 2.42
C GLY A 101 -4.40 -1.70 1.02
N VAL A 102 -5.17 -2.54 0.34
CA VAL A 102 -5.02 -2.75 -1.10
C VAL A 102 -5.53 -1.49 -1.80
N PRO A 103 -4.74 -0.84 -2.68
CA PRO A 103 -5.19 0.36 -3.38
C PRO A 103 -6.28 0.03 -4.39
N GLU A 104 -7.28 0.90 -4.48
CA GLU A 104 -8.32 0.88 -5.51
C GLU A 104 -7.91 1.81 -6.66
N PHE A 105 -8.29 1.49 -7.90
CA PHE A 105 -7.92 2.23 -9.09
C PHE A 105 -9.16 2.65 -9.87
N GLU A 106 -9.04 3.76 -10.60
CA GLU A 106 -10.04 4.28 -11.51
C GLU A 106 -9.45 4.47 -12.91
N ILE A 107 -10.25 4.20 -13.95
CA ILE A 107 -9.83 4.40 -15.33
C ILE A 107 -9.53 5.88 -15.57
N GLY A 108 -8.38 6.16 -16.19
CA GLY A 108 -7.89 7.50 -16.49
C GLY A 108 -6.92 8.07 -15.45
N GLU A 109 -6.77 7.43 -14.29
CA GLU A 109 -5.76 7.82 -13.31
C GLU A 109 -4.35 7.61 -13.88
N ARG A 110 -3.45 8.56 -13.59
CA ARG A 110 -2.04 8.47 -13.95
C ARG A 110 -1.23 8.30 -12.68
N ASP A 111 -0.62 7.13 -12.52
CA ASP A 111 0.01 6.75 -11.27
C ASP A 111 1.46 6.34 -11.47
N LEU A 112 2.28 6.61 -10.44
CA LEU A 112 3.59 5.99 -10.24
C LEU A 112 3.45 4.82 -9.28
N ILE A 113 3.86 3.64 -9.73
CA ILE A 113 3.69 2.37 -8.99
C ILE A 113 5.05 1.75 -8.70
N PHE A 114 5.27 1.40 -7.43
CA PHE A 114 6.35 0.52 -6.98
C PHE A 114 5.83 -0.92 -6.97
N LEU A 115 6.10 -1.67 -8.03
CA LEU A 115 5.60 -3.03 -8.24
C LEU A 115 6.59 -4.08 -7.71
N LYS A 116 6.07 -5.13 -7.06
CA LYS A 116 6.82 -6.29 -6.59
C LYS A 116 6.03 -7.59 -6.73
N GLY A 117 6.64 -8.68 -7.18
CA GLY A 117 6.02 -10.01 -7.17
C GLY A 117 4.64 -10.06 -7.84
N ASN A 118 4.48 -9.39 -8.99
CA ASN A 118 3.21 -9.37 -9.71
C ASN A 118 2.76 -10.81 -10.03
N PHE A 119 1.46 -11.07 -9.92
CA PHE A 119 0.85 -12.40 -10.03
C PHE A 119 1.26 -13.46 -8.99
N THR A 120 2.08 -13.14 -7.99
CA THR A 120 2.41 -14.07 -6.89
C THR A 120 1.88 -13.60 -5.55
N GLU A 121 1.77 -12.29 -5.35
CA GLU A 121 1.33 -11.68 -4.10
C GLU A 121 -0.17 -11.31 -4.11
N LEU A 122 -0.75 -11.17 -2.92
CA LEU A 122 -2.11 -10.64 -2.71
C LEU A 122 -2.21 -9.21 -3.26
N CYS A 123 -1.19 -8.40 -2.98
CA CYS A 123 -1.06 -7.06 -3.50
C CYS A 123 0.39 -6.84 -3.93
N PRO A 124 0.66 -6.80 -5.25
CA PRO A 124 2.01 -6.68 -5.78
C PRO A 124 2.53 -5.24 -5.78
N ILE A 125 2.08 -4.40 -4.86
CA ILE A 125 2.54 -3.02 -4.70
C ILE A 125 3.33 -2.94 -3.39
N VAL A 126 4.53 -2.38 -3.43
CA VAL A 126 5.41 -2.32 -2.25
C VAL A 126 4.74 -1.52 -1.14
N GLY A 127 4.50 -2.14 0.02
CA GLY A 127 3.79 -1.47 1.12
C GLY A 127 2.31 -1.17 0.82
N TRP A 128 1.77 -1.77 -0.24
CA TRP A 128 0.40 -1.62 -0.74
C TRP A 128 0.08 -0.15 -1.07
N ILE A 129 -0.90 0.50 -0.45
CA ILE A 129 -1.19 1.93 -0.66
C ILE A 129 0.04 2.86 -0.51
N GLN A 130 1.09 2.44 0.20
CA GLN A 130 2.31 3.25 0.37
C GLN A 130 3.19 3.30 -0.90
N GLY A 131 3.07 2.29 -1.77
CA GLY A 131 3.84 2.18 -3.02
C GLY A 131 3.10 2.69 -4.25
N ARG A 132 1.94 3.32 -4.05
CA ARG A 132 1.17 3.99 -5.10
C ARG A 132 1.20 5.50 -4.87
N PHE A 133 1.47 6.23 -5.95
CA PHE A 133 1.46 7.68 -5.96
C PHE A 133 0.69 8.19 -7.17
N HIS A 134 -0.16 9.18 -6.96
CA HIS A 134 -0.88 9.87 -8.03
C HIS A 134 0.03 10.90 -8.70
N VAL A 135 -0.14 11.07 -10.00
CA VAL A 135 0.58 12.06 -10.79
C VAL A 135 -0.41 13.04 -11.41
N GLU A 136 -0.35 14.28 -10.96
CA GLU A 136 -1.26 15.34 -11.41
C GLU A 136 -0.51 16.53 -11.99
N PHE A 137 -1.15 17.25 -12.90
CA PHE A 137 -0.63 18.52 -13.40
C PHE A 137 -1.06 19.68 -12.49
N ASP A 138 -0.11 20.30 -11.79
CA ASP A 138 -0.36 21.51 -11.01
C ASP A 138 -0.43 22.72 -11.94
N GLN A 139 -1.62 23.30 -12.06
CA GLN A 139 -1.84 24.46 -12.94
C GLN A 139 -1.10 25.73 -12.47
N SER A 140 -0.89 25.89 -11.17
CA SER A 140 -0.24 27.07 -10.59
C SER A 140 1.27 27.05 -10.83
N ALA A 141 1.88 25.87 -10.61
CA ALA A 141 3.30 25.66 -10.85
C ALA A 141 3.62 25.30 -12.31
N ARG A 142 2.60 25.01 -13.13
CA ARG A 142 2.71 24.57 -14.54
C ARG A 142 3.64 23.37 -14.71
N THR A 143 3.52 22.39 -13.82
CA THR A 143 4.36 21.18 -13.81
C THR A 143 3.58 20.01 -13.24
N GLU A 144 4.02 18.81 -13.56
CA GLU A 144 3.54 17.59 -12.93
C GLU A 144 4.11 17.48 -11.51
N VAL A 145 3.23 17.12 -10.57
CA VAL A 145 3.51 16.92 -9.16
C VAL A 145 3.08 15.52 -8.75
N ILE A 146 3.60 15.05 -7.62
CA ILE A 146 3.32 13.72 -7.10
C ILE A 146 2.57 13.80 -5.77
N LEU A 147 1.57 12.94 -5.60
CA LEU A 147 0.75 12.86 -4.40
C LEU A 147 0.77 11.42 -3.86
N THR A 148 0.65 11.27 -2.54
CA THR A 148 0.45 9.95 -1.92
C THR A 148 -0.92 9.37 -2.31
N ASN A 149 -1.14 8.08 -2.06
CA ASN A 149 -2.42 7.42 -2.37
C ASN A 149 -3.65 8.13 -1.76
N ASP A 150 -3.52 8.82 -0.62
CA ASP A 150 -4.57 9.64 -0.01
C ASP A 150 -4.62 11.09 -0.53
N PHE A 151 -4.09 11.32 -1.74
CA PHE A 151 -4.09 12.60 -2.46
C PHE A 151 -3.42 13.76 -1.71
N LYS A 152 -2.48 13.47 -0.80
CA LYS A 152 -1.66 14.51 -0.17
C LYS A 152 -0.43 14.78 -1.04
N PRO A 153 -0.17 16.03 -1.45
CA PRO A 153 1.01 16.32 -2.25
C PRO A 153 2.28 15.98 -1.47
N VAL A 154 3.21 15.27 -2.11
CA VAL A 154 4.56 15.12 -1.59
C VAL A 154 5.24 16.47 -1.73
N GLY A 155 5.92 16.94 -0.69
CA GLY A 155 6.70 18.17 -0.78
C GLY A 155 8.20 17.92 -0.84
N GLU A 156 8.69 16.94 -0.09
CA GLU A 156 10.10 16.54 -0.16
C GLU A 156 10.31 15.07 0.25
N ILE A 157 11.50 14.56 -0.05
CA ILE A 157 12.03 13.32 0.51
C ILE A 157 13.23 13.69 1.38
N SER A 158 13.11 13.46 2.68
CA SER A 158 14.12 13.85 3.68
C SER A 158 14.33 12.74 4.68
N ASP A 159 15.58 12.43 5.00
CA ASP A 159 15.97 11.30 5.88
C ASP A 159 15.26 9.99 5.52
N ASN A 160 15.18 9.72 4.22
CA ASN A 160 14.51 8.54 3.66
C ASN A 160 13.00 8.47 3.91
N ARG A 161 12.37 9.56 4.34
CA ARG A 161 10.94 9.68 4.57
C ARG A 161 10.31 10.58 3.53
N ILE A 162 9.11 10.23 3.11
CA ILE A 162 8.28 11.08 2.27
C ILE A 162 7.56 12.06 3.20
N VAL A 163 7.78 13.36 2.97
CA VAL A 163 7.17 14.43 3.74
C VAL A 163 6.14 15.12 2.84
N THR A 164 4.87 15.09 3.25
CA THR A 164 3.79 15.75 2.51
C THR A 164 3.78 17.25 2.75
N THR A 165 3.27 18.02 1.79
CA THR A 165 3.10 19.46 1.93
C THR A 165 2.12 19.79 3.04
N ARG A 166 2.18 21.03 3.54
CA ARG A 166 1.11 21.56 4.38
C ARG A 166 -0.21 21.56 3.61
N ASP A 167 -1.31 21.24 4.28
CA ASP A 167 -2.64 21.42 3.70
C ASP A 167 -3.02 22.92 3.74
N PRO A 168 -3.18 23.60 2.60
CA PRO A 168 -3.64 24.99 2.58
C PRO A 168 -5.09 25.15 3.08
N ALA A 169 -5.92 24.09 3.05
CA ALA A 169 -7.27 24.08 3.59
C ALA A 169 -7.28 24.01 5.13
N GLN A 170 -6.18 23.55 5.73
CA GLN A 170 -5.96 23.59 7.18
C GLN A 170 -5.36 24.93 7.64
N ARG A 171 -5.81 26.04 7.05
CA ARG A 171 -5.81 27.31 7.77
C ARG A 171 -6.78 27.12 8.94
N VAL A 172 -6.25 26.93 10.15
CA VAL A 172 -7.02 27.12 11.37
C VAL A 172 -7.64 28.51 11.27
N MET A 173 -8.94 28.56 10.93
CA MET A 173 -9.74 29.75 11.07
C MET A 173 -9.78 30.00 12.58
N GLY A 174 -8.83 30.80 13.07
CA GLY A 174 -8.84 31.24 14.45
C GLY A 174 -10.23 31.81 14.72
N THR A 175 -10.89 31.30 15.75
CA THR A 175 -12.08 31.94 16.28
C THR A 175 -11.74 33.41 16.55
N PRO A 176 -12.53 34.38 16.06
CA PRO A 176 -12.35 35.78 16.46
C PRO A 176 -12.57 35.86 17.98
N GLY A 177 -11.48 35.96 18.75
CA GLY A 177 -11.56 35.85 20.20
C GLY A 177 -10.31 36.37 20.91
N THR A 178 -10.40 37.62 21.35
CA THR A 178 -9.61 38.35 22.36
C THR A 178 -8.08 38.43 22.19
N PRO A 179 -7.52 39.65 21.97
CA PRO A 179 -6.09 39.88 22.04
C PRO A 179 -5.67 39.95 23.52
N ASP A 180 -5.34 38.81 24.12
CA ASP A 180 -4.38 38.71 25.23
C ASP A 180 -4.40 37.30 25.81
N THR A 181 -3.67 36.38 25.18
CA THR A 181 -2.92 35.39 25.95
C THR A 181 -1.71 34.98 25.12
N ALA A 182 -0.52 35.37 25.56
CA ALA A 182 0.78 34.96 25.02
C ALA A 182 1.08 33.46 25.26
N ALA A 183 0.05 32.61 25.23
CA ALA A 183 0.11 31.16 25.44
C ALA A 183 -0.63 30.37 24.34
N ALA A 184 -0.99 31.01 23.22
CA ALA A 184 -1.23 30.27 21.98
C ALA A 184 0.15 29.83 21.45
N HIS A 185 0.68 28.75 22.04
CA HIS A 185 1.83 28.06 21.51
C HIS A 185 1.46 27.64 20.09
N VAL A 186 2.00 28.36 19.11
CA VAL A 186 1.95 27.99 17.70
C VAL A 186 2.62 26.63 17.62
N MET A 187 1.82 25.56 17.65
CA MET A 187 2.29 24.26 17.20
C MET A 187 2.58 24.44 15.73
N ALA A 188 3.84 24.74 15.43
CA ALA A 188 4.33 25.00 14.10
C ALA A 188 3.94 23.82 13.22
N VAL A 189 3.09 24.09 12.23
CA VAL A 189 2.69 23.15 11.19
C VAL A 189 3.95 22.80 10.40
N GLN A 190 4.52 21.64 10.69
CA GLN A 190 5.75 21.16 10.04
C GLN A 190 5.41 20.55 8.68
N GLY A 191 6.11 21.01 7.64
CA GLY A 191 5.98 20.50 6.27
C GLY A 191 6.44 21.56 5.25
N PRO A 192 6.97 21.15 4.09
CA PRO A 192 7.33 22.03 2.99
C PRO A 192 6.09 22.75 2.41
N GLU A 193 6.27 23.98 1.95
CA GLU A 193 5.21 24.76 1.27
C GLU A 193 5.07 24.39 -0.21
N THR A 194 6.12 23.83 -0.81
CA THR A 194 6.20 23.52 -2.24
C THR A 194 5.91 22.04 -2.48
N LYS A 195 5.09 21.76 -3.50
CA LYS A 195 4.86 20.39 -4.00
C LYS A 195 6.09 19.90 -4.78
N MET A 196 6.51 18.68 -4.53
CA MET A 196 7.57 18.00 -5.25
C MET A 196 7.12 17.70 -6.68
N THR A 197 7.98 18.03 -7.65
CA THR A 197 7.71 17.70 -9.05
C THR A 197 7.90 16.21 -9.32
N LEU A 198 7.20 15.67 -10.31
CA LEU A 198 7.39 14.29 -10.77
C LEU A 198 8.86 14.00 -11.11
N ASN A 199 9.50 14.90 -11.87
CA ASN A 199 10.90 14.75 -12.27
C ASN A 199 11.86 14.68 -11.08
N SER A 200 11.62 15.49 -10.04
CA SER A 200 12.41 15.43 -8.81
C SER A 200 12.25 14.08 -8.10
N PHE A 201 11.03 13.56 -8.02
CA PHE A 201 10.75 12.27 -7.37
C PHE A 201 11.37 11.10 -8.14
N VAL A 202 11.18 11.06 -9.47
CA VAL A 202 11.80 10.09 -10.38
C VAL A 202 13.32 10.14 -10.27
N GLY A 203 13.90 11.35 -10.22
CA GLY A 203 15.34 11.54 -10.02
C GLY A 203 15.84 10.97 -8.70
N ALA A 204 15.07 11.12 -7.61
CA ALA A 204 15.40 10.53 -6.31
C ALA A 204 15.38 9.00 -6.34
N VAL A 205 14.37 8.38 -6.98
CA VAL A 205 14.28 6.92 -7.14
C VAL A 205 15.49 6.39 -7.90
N LYS A 206 15.80 6.98 -9.07
CA LYS A 206 16.93 6.59 -9.92
C LYS A 206 18.27 6.73 -9.18
N SER A 207 18.46 7.84 -8.48
CA SER A 207 19.68 8.10 -7.70
C SER A 207 19.87 7.07 -6.59
N LEU A 208 18.80 6.74 -5.86
CA LEU A 208 18.86 5.76 -4.79
C LEU A 208 19.10 4.34 -5.33
N ARG A 209 18.43 3.92 -6.41
CA ARG A 209 18.70 2.63 -7.06
C ARG A 209 20.16 2.49 -7.47
N ASN A 210 20.73 3.51 -8.11
CA ASN A 210 22.13 3.48 -8.53
C ASN A 210 23.09 3.42 -7.34
N HIS A 211 22.79 4.16 -6.27
CA HIS A 211 23.56 4.08 -5.03
C HIS A 211 23.53 2.68 -4.42
N LEU A 212 22.35 2.06 -4.30
CA LEU A 212 22.19 0.70 -3.78
C LEU A 212 22.93 -0.33 -4.64
N LYS A 213 22.85 -0.22 -5.98
CA LYS A 213 23.63 -1.07 -6.91
C LYS A 213 25.13 -0.92 -6.69
N SER A 214 25.62 0.32 -6.52
CA SER A 214 27.06 0.58 -6.29
C SER A 214 27.57 -0.03 -4.99
N LYS A 215 26.70 -0.22 -4.00
CA LYS A 215 26.99 -0.90 -2.73
C LYS A 215 26.87 -2.43 -2.81
N GLY A 216 26.52 -2.98 -3.97
CA GLY A 216 26.28 -4.41 -4.15
C GLY A 216 25.01 -4.92 -3.46
N GLU A 217 24.07 -4.04 -3.14
CA GLU A 217 22.79 -4.47 -2.57
C GLU A 217 21.92 -5.16 -3.62
N ILE A 218 21.28 -6.26 -3.22
CA ILE A 218 20.27 -6.93 -4.03
C ILE A 218 19.03 -6.03 -4.08
N LEU A 219 18.56 -5.81 -5.31
CA LEU A 219 17.36 -5.03 -5.62
C LEU A 219 16.25 -5.95 -6.09
N GLY A 220 15.01 -5.53 -5.84
CA GLY A 220 13.83 -6.30 -6.20
C GLY A 220 13.36 -7.22 -5.08
N TYR A 221 12.24 -7.86 -5.36
CA TYR A 221 11.58 -8.79 -4.49
C TYR A 221 12.33 -10.13 -4.46
N SER A 222 12.54 -10.64 -3.25
CA SER A 222 13.03 -12.00 -3.03
C SER A 222 12.03 -12.72 -2.12
N PRO A 223 11.35 -13.76 -2.61
CA PRO A 223 10.33 -14.46 -1.83
C PRO A 223 10.87 -15.17 -0.57
N THR A 224 12.19 -15.26 -0.39
CA THR A 224 12.83 -15.99 0.71
C THR A 224 13.25 -15.14 1.91
N VAL A 225 13.04 -13.81 1.90
CA VAL A 225 13.49 -12.94 3.00
C VAL A 225 12.33 -12.63 3.94
N ASN A 226 12.17 -13.46 4.97
CA ASN A 226 11.30 -13.16 6.12
C ASN A 226 11.92 -12.02 6.95
N PRO A 227 11.28 -10.84 7.10
CA PRO A 227 11.85 -9.70 7.82
C PRO A 227 12.00 -9.91 9.34
N ARG A 228 11.56 -11.06 9.89
CA ARG A 228 11.81 -11.44 11.31
C ARG A 228 13.02 -12.33 11.53
N ALA A 229 13.73 -12.78 10.50
CA ALA A 229 14.91 -13.64 10.66
C ALA A 229 16.21 -12.81 10.70
N THR A 230 16.28 -11.77 11.54
CA THR A 230 17.55 -11.11 11.87
C THR A 230 17.96 -11.52 13.27
N THR A 231 18.42 -12.75 13.43
CA THR A 231 19.35 -13.13 14.50
C THR A 231 20.07 -14.44 14.19
N ILE A 232 21.39 -14.40 14.43
CA ILE A 232 22.36 -15.50 14.67
C ILE A 232 23.31 -15.84 13.47
N PRO A 233 24.64 -15.92 13.73
CA PRO A 233 25.69 -15.58 12.76
C PRO A 233 26.16 -16.75 11.87
N GLU A 234 26.88 -16.38 10.81
CA GLU A 234 27.70 -17.24 9.96
C GLU A 234 28.60 -18.17 10.78
N ASP A 235 28.20 -19.44 10.91
CA ASP A 235 29.16 -20.55 10.84
C ASP A 235 28.41 -21.86 10.54
N THR A 236 28.59 -22.37 9.32
CA THR A 236 28.75 -23.81 9.01
C THR A 236 28.82 -23.99 7.49
N LEU A 237 30.03 -23.82 6.97
CA LEU A 237 30.48 -24.48 5.74
C LEU A 237 30.44 -26.00 5.95
N ASN A 238 29.63 -26.75 5.19
CA ASN A 238 30.12 -27.87 4.37
C ASN A 238 29.03 -28.44 3.42
N PRO A 239 29.36 -28.83 2.17
CA PRO A 239 28.43 -29.40 1.21
C PRO A 239 28.52 -30.93 1.19
N SER A 240 27.38 -31.63 1.31
CA SER A 240 27.21 -33.00 0.79
C SER A 240 25.78 -33.49 1.00
N SER A 241 24.98 -33.56 -0.08
CA SER A 241 24.17 -34.73 -0.47
C SER A 241 23.12 -34.35 -1.54
N LYS A 242 23.08 -35.11 -2.64
CA LYS A 242 21.94 -35.27 -3.55
C LYS A 242 21.25 -36.61 -3.22
N PRO A 243 20.14 -36.98 -3.88
CA PRO A 243 18.83 -36.33 -3.95
C PRO A 243 17.75 -37.28 -3.36
N GLY A 244 16.88 -36.77 -2.51
CA GLY A 244 15.80 -37.55 -1.91
C GLY A 244 14.47 -36.82 -2.06
N GLU A 245 13.56 -37.44 -2.81
CA GLU A 245 12.17 -37.04 -2.94
C GLU A 245 11.46 -37.19 -1.58
N GLN A 246 11.17 -36.08 -0.91
CA GLN A 246 10.17 -36.01 0.14
C GLN A 246 9.36 -34.73 -0.06
N LYS A 247 8.04 -34.92 -0.19
CA LYS A 247 7.04 -33.87 -0.15
C LYS A 247 7.08 -33.25 1.26
N GLU A 248 7.71 -32.09 1.39
CA GLU A 248 7.46 -31.21 2.53
C GLU A 248 6.31 -30.29 2.18
N GLU A 249 5.18 -30.56 2.81
CA GLU A 249 4.07 -29.65 3.00
C GLU A 249 4.62 -28.39 3.69
N VAL A 250 4.91 -27.36 2.88
CA VAL A 250 5.35 -26.05 3.36
C VAL A 250 4.15 -25.38 4.01
N THR A 251 4.01 -25.54 5.32
CA THR A 251 3.13 -24.73 6.16
C THR A 251 3.72 -23.32 6.28
N GLY A 252 3.53 -22.51 5.23
CA GLY A 252 3.83 -21.09 5.19
C GLY A 252 2.54 -20.32 4.92
N TYR A 253 2.30 -19.25 5.69
CA TYR A 253 1.03 -18.50 5.86
C TYR A 253 -0.01 -19.25 6.69
N SER A 254 0.07 -19.08 8.02
CA SER A 254 -0.97 -19.55 8.93
C SER A 254 -2.28 -18.75 8.82
N GLU A 255 -2.35 -17.70 8.01
CA GLU A 255 -3.60 -17.05 7.61
C GLU A 255 -3.31 -16.15 6.41
N VAL A 256 -3.86 -16.49 5.22
CA VAL A 256 -4.07 -15.48 4.17
C VAL A 256 -4.92 -14.38 4.83
N PRO A 257 -4.55 -13.09 4.73
CA PRO A 257 -5.36 -12.01 5.27
C PRO A 257 -6.81 -12.23 4.82
N GLN A 258 -7.74 -12.31 5.76
CA GLN A 258 -9.15 -12.50 5.42
C GLN A 258 -9.70 -11.18 4.89
N PRO A 259 -10.65 -11.20 3.94
CA PRO A 259 -11.29 -9.99 3.46
C PRO A 259 -11.93 -9.24 4.64
N VAL A 260 -11.75 -7.93 4.64
CA VAL A 260 -12.34 -7.04 5.66
C VAL A 260 -13.84 -6.91 5.47
N LYS A 261 -14.32 -7.15 4.25
CA LYS A 261 -15.74 -7.11 3.90
C LYS A 261 -16.03 -8.08 2.74
N VAL A 262 -17.04 -8.92 2.92
CA VAL A 262 -17.72 -9.66 1.84
C VAL A 262 -19.19 -9.26 1.94
N LEU A 263 -19.68 -8.49 0.97
CA LEU A 263 -21.08 -8.06 0.90
C LEU A 263 -21.76 -8.74 -0.28
N SER A 264 -22.94 -9.32 -0.05
CA SER A 264 -23.93 -9.55 -1.10
C SER A 264 -24.90 -8.38 -1.08
N ILE A 265 -24.89 -7.52 -2.09
CA ILE A 265 -25.82 -6.39 -2.16
C ILE A 265 -27.16 -6.90 -2.71
N GLU A 266 -28.12 -7.17 -1.81
CA GLU A 266 -29.51 -7.46 -2.19
C GLU A 266 -30.12 -6.24 -2.88
N LYS A 267 -30.59 -6.44 -4.10
CA LYS A 267 -31.31 -5.45 -4.88
C LYS A 267 -32.71 -5.32 -4.28
N ASN A 268 -32.99 -4.21 -3.58
CA ASN A 268 -34.36 -3.84 -3.28
C ASN A 268 -35.03 -3.47 -4.63
N GLU A 269 -35.83 -4.39 -5.16
CA GLU A 269 -36.78 -4.08 -6.22
C GLU A 269 -37.97 -3.32 -5.59
N ASP A 270 -38.12 -2.05 -5.98
CA ASP A 270 -39.36 -1.27 -5.83
C ASP A 270 -40.40 -1.73 -6.86
#